data_AF-A0A7W8ED69-F1
#
_entry.id   AF-A0A7W8ED69-F1
#
_cell.length_a   1.000
_cell.length_b   1.000
_cell.length_c   1.000
_cell.angle_alpha   90.00
_cell.angle_beta   90.00
_cell.angle_gamma   90.00
#
_symmetry.space_group_name_H-M   'P 1'
#
loop_
_entity.id
_entity.type
_entity.pdbx_description
1 polymer ?
#
loop_
_entity_poly.entity_id
_entity_poly.type
_entity_poly.pdbx_seq_one_letter_code
_entity_poly.pdbx_strand_id
1 'polypeptide(L)'
;MRKIHPATAAHIHRGARGVAGDITVTLRTPSDGSTKGCVRAVKRQNAANAATTLTWSELRAITRWPHRYYVNVHNKRFPMGAVRGQLR
;
A
#
# COMPACT_ATOMS: atom_id res chain seq x y z
N MET A 1 14.99 0.39 -4.15
CA MET A 1 15.18 0.63 -2.70
C MET A 1 16.20 -0.37 -2.17
N ARG A 2 17.44 0.06 -1.92
CA ARG A 2 18.59 -0.86 -1.74
C ARG A 2 19.04 -1.07 -0.28
N LYS A 3 18.15 -0.94 0.71
CA LYS A 3 18.53 -0.91 2.15
C LYS A 3 17.49 -1.47 3.15
N ILE A 4 16.65 -2.43 2.77
CA ILE A 4 15.84 -3.18 3.75
C ILE A 4 16.15 -4.67 3.64
N HIS A 5 16.06 -5.39 4.76
CA HIS A 5 15.98 -6.85 4.72
C HIS A 5 14.82 -7.30 3.82
N PRO A 6 14.84 -8.56 3.31
CA PRO A 6 13.82 -9.07 2.39
C PRO A 6 12.41 -8.70 2.81
N ALA A 7 11.68 -8.06 1.90
CA ALA A 7 10.33 -7.62 2.19
C ALA A 7 9.40 -8.84 2.31
N THR A 8 8.46 -8.77 3.24
CA THR A 8 7.46 -9.83 3.46
C THR A 8 6.07 -9.40 2.98
N ALA A 9 5.77 -8.10 3.01
CA ALA A 9 4.53 -7.53 2.50
C ALA A 9 4.72 -6.06 2.09
N ALA A 10 3.83 -5.58 1.23
CA ALA A 10 3.73 -4.17 0.89
C ALA A 10 2.25 -3.77 0.72
N HIS A 11 1.88 -2.61 1.23
CA HIS A 11 0.50 -2.12 1.19
C HIS A 11 0.44 -0.61 0.92
N ILE A 12 -0.66 -0.15 0.36
CA ILE A 12 -1.09 1.25 0.49
C ILE A 12 -2.01 1.33 1.70
N HIS A 13 -1.75 2.29 2.59
CA HIS A 13 -2.60 2.62 3.72
C HIS A 13 -3.20 4.00 3.57
N ARG A 14 -4.34 4.24 4.22
CA ARG A 14 -4.98 5.56 4.33
C ARG A 14 -4.60 6.21 5.65
N GLY A 15 -3.66 7.14 5.61
CA GLY A 15 -3.24 7.94 6.77
C GLY A 15 -2.38 9.13 6.35
N ALA A 16 -2.48 10.21 7.13
CA ALA A 16 -1.59 11.35 7.00
C ALA A 16 -0.19 11.00 7.50
N ARG A 17 0.80 11.86 7.20
CA ARG A 17 2.18 11.67 7.64
C ARG A 17 2.25 11.53 9.16
N GLY A 18 2.89 10.46 9.63
CA GLY A 18 3.03 10.16 11.05
C GLY A 18 1.84 9.43 11.68
N VAL A 19 0.72 9.28 10.97
CA VAL A 19 -0.49 8.61 11.47
C VAL A 19 -0.59 7.21 10.86
N ALA A 20 -0.73 6.19 11.70
CA ALA A 20 -1.05 4.84 11.24
C ALA A 20 -2.50 4.78 10.77
N GLY A 21 -2.75 4.09 9.66
CA GLY A 21 -4.10 3.92 9.13
C GLY A 21 -4.33 2.55 8.53
N ASP A 22 -5.58 2.29 8.16
CA ASP A 22 -6.01 1.00 7.63
C ASP A 22 -5.41 0.70 6.25
N ILE A 23 -5.31 -0.59 5.92
CA ILE A 23 -4.89 -1.05 4.60
C ILE A 23 -5.97 -0.67 3.60
N THR A 24 -5.59 0.05 2.56
CA THR A 24 -6.44 0.36 1.41
C THR A 24 -6.31 -0.71 0.33
N VAL A 25 -5.09 -1.16 0.04
CA VAL A 25 -4.86 -2.27 -0.89
C VAL A 25 -3.48 -2.91 -0.70
N THR A 26 -3.40 -4.22 -0.94
CA THR A 26 -2.15 -4.98 -0.99
C THR A 26 -1.43 -4.78 -2.31
N LEU A 27 -0.12 -4.57 -2.21
CA LEU A 27 0.79 -4.46 -3.34
C LEU A 27 1.64 -5.73 -3.46
N ARG A 28 2.15 -5.98 -4.67
CA ARG A 28 3.13 -7.05 -4.88
C ARG A 28 4.37 -6.81 -4.02
N THR A 29 4.74 -7.77 -3.19
CA THR A 29 5.92 -7.67 -2.33
C THR A 29 7.20 -7.46 -3.17
N PRO A 30 8.04 -6.47 -2.84
CA PRO A 30 9.34 -6.28 -3.52
C PRO A 30 10.31 -7.41 -3.24
N SER A 31 10.86 -8.04 -4.29
CA SER A 31 11.82 -9.15 -4.16
C SER A 31 13.28 -8.69 -4.20
N ASP A 32 13.60 -7.66 -4.98
CA ASP A 32 14.95 -7.15 -5.22
C ASP A 32 15.12 -5.67 -4.84
N GLY A 33 14.26 -5.21 -3.92
CA GLY A 33 14.18 -3.80 -3.55
C GLY A 33 13.37 -2.95 -4.53
N SER A 34 12.78 -3.54 -5.56
CA SER A 34 11.77 -2.90 -6.40
C SER A 34 10.64 -3.87 -6.74
N THR A 35 9.52 -3.32 -7.18
CA THR A 35 8.39 -4.08 -7.73
C THR A 35 7.59 -3.14 -8.61
N LYS A 36 6.93 -3.70 -9.62
CA LYS A 36 5.99 -2.99 -10.48
C LYS A 36 4.76 -3.86 -10.66
N GLY A 37 3.61 -3.22 -10.81
CA GLY A 37 2.34 -3.88 -10.99
C GLY A 37 1.21 -2.85 -10.96
N CYS A 38 0.02 -3.30 -11.38
CA CYS A 38 -1.18 -2.49 -11.36
C CYS A 38 -2.18 -3.08 -10.39
N VAL A 39 -2.93 -2.22 -9.72
CA VAL A 39 -4.12 -2.58 -8.94
C VAL A 39 -5.34 -2.13 -9.72
N ARG A 40 -6.29 -3.04 -9.94
CA ARG A 40 -7.52 -2.72 -10.68
C ARG A 40 -8.55 -2.07 -9.76
N ALA A 41 -9.28 -1.09 -10.28
CA ALA A 41 -10.43 -0.52 -9.60
C ALA A 41 -11.76 -1.09 -10.12
N VAL A 42 -12.68 -1.41 -9.21
CA VAL A 42 -14.01 -1.97 -9.48
C VAL A 42 -15.11 -1.08 -8.89
N LYS A 43 -16.36 -1.26 -9.31
CA LYS A 43 -17.48 -0.47 -8.78
C LYS A 43 -17.76 -0.75 -7.29
N ARG A 44 -17.67 -2.03 -6.91
CA ARG A 44 -17.90 -2.53 -5.55
C ARG A 44 -16.92 -3.67 -5.26
N GLN A 45 -16.41 -3.71 -4.03
CA GLN A 45 -15.65 -4.83 -3.50
C GLN A 45 -16.58 -5.85 -2.84
N ASN A 46 -16.04 -7.04 -2.61
CA ASN A 46 -16.57 -8.04 -1.70
C ASN A 46 -15.42 -8.59 -0.84
N ALA A 47 -15.73 -9.45 0.13
CA ALA A 47 -14.72 -10.01 1.03
C ALA A 47 -13.57 -10.74 0.29
N ALA A 48 -13.83 -11.30 -0.89
CA ALA A 48 -12.82 -12.04 -1.66
C ALA A 48 -11.84 -11.14 -2.42
N ASN A 49 -12.21 -9.90 -2.77
CA ASN A 49 -11.38 -9.01 -3.60
C ASN A 49 -10.96 -7.70 -2.92
N ALA A 50 -11.49 -7.38 -1.73
CA ALA A 50 -11.22 -6.11 -1.06
C ALA A 50 -9.72 -5.87 -0.79
N ALA A 51 -8.96 -6.94 -0.51
CA ALA A 51 -7.53 -6.83 -0.25
C ALA A 51 -6.68 -6.54 -1.51
N THR A 52 -7.16 -6.87 -2.71
CA THR A 52 -6.35 -6.87 -3.94
C THR A 52 -6.89 -5.95 -5.04
N THR A 53 -8.02 -5.30 -4.81
CA THR A 53 -8.65 -4.35 -5.73
C THR A 53 -9.04 -3.09 -5.01
N LEU A 54 -9.10 -1.97 -5.73
CA LEU A 54 -9.67 -0.73 -5.22
C LEU A 54 -11.13 -0.61 -5.66
N THR A 55 -11.92 0.17 -4.95
CA THR A 55 -13.14 0.77 -5.51
C THR A 55 -12.79 1.98 -6.38
N TRP A 56 -13.67 2.37 -7.30
CA TRP A 56 -13.52 3.62 -8.05
C TRP A 56 -13.46 4.85 -7.12
N SER A 57 -14.14 4.82 -5.98
CA SER A 57 -14.08 5.87 -4.95
C SER A 57 -12.71 5.96 -4.29
N GLU A 58 -12.12 4.83 -3.89
CA GLU A 58 -10.79 4.82 -3.27
C GLU A 58 -9.71 5.28 -4.25
N LEU A 59 -9.76 4.80 -5.50
CA LEU A 59 -8.83 5.26 -6.53
C LEU A 59 -8.94 6.80 -6.71
N ARG A 60 -10.16 7.33 -6.86
CA ARG A 60 -10.35 8.79 -6.94
C ARG A 60 -9.83 9.52 -5.72
N ALA A 61 -10.01 8.97 -4.52
CA ALA A 61 -9.55 9.58 -3.28
C ALA A 61 -8.01 9.58 -3.18
N ILE A 62 -7.35 8.49 -3.60
CA ILE A 62 -5.89 8.39 -3.69
C ILE A 62 -5.34 9.45 -4.65
N THR A 63 -5.91 9.55 -5.86
CA THR A 63 -5.46 10.53 -6.87
C THR A 63 -5.72 11.97 -6.43
N ARG A 64 -6.85 12.24 -5.77
CA ARG A 64 -7.20 13.60 -5.34
C ARG A 64 -6.42 14.05 -4.10
N TRP A 65 -6.13 13.13 -3.19
CA TRP A 65 -5.50 13.43 -1.90
C TRP A 65 -4.34 12.47 -1.59
N PRO A 66 -3.30 12.42 -2.43
CA PRO A 66 -2.23 11.43 -2.30
C PRO A 66 -1.47 11.57 -0.96
N HIS A 67 -1.35 12.79 -0.44
CA HIS A 67 -0.76 13.06 0.87
C HIS A 67 -1.52 12.45 2.07
N ARG A 68 -2.70 11.86 1.85
CA ARG A 68 -3.48 11.09 2.84
C ARG A 68 -3.26 9.57 2.73
N TYR A 69 -2.37 9.12 1.85
CA TYR A 69 -2.05 7.71 1.64
C TYR A 69 -0.54 7.48 1.60
N TYR A 70 -0.11 6.35 2.13
CA TYR A 70 1.31 5.99 2.15
C TYR A 70 1.52 4.53 1.77
N VAL A 71 2.64 4.25 1.11
CA VAL A 71 3.15 2.89 0.96
C VAL A 71 3.84 2.49 2.26
N ASN A 72 3.53 1.29 2.75
CA ASN A 72 4.24 0.66 3.86
C ASN A 72 4.82 -0.67 3.38
N VAL A 73 6.12 -0.88 3.60
CA VAL A 73 6.80 -2.13 3.29
C VAL A 73 7.27 -2.77 4.58
N HIS A 74 7.02 -4.07 4.72
CA HIS A 74 7.28 -4.85 5.93
C HIS A 74 8.43 -5.83 5.69
N ASN A 75 9.13 -6.21 6.75
CA ASN A 75 10.07 -7.34 6.72
C ASN A 75 10.01 -8.08 8.06
N LYS A 76 10.75 -9.20 8.16
CA LYS A 76 10.74 -10.05 9.38
C LYS A 76 11.10 -9.28 10.66
N ARG A 77 12.02 -8.31 10.58
CA ARG A 77 12.49 -7.52 11.73
C ARG A 77 11.49 -6.43 12.13
N PHE A 78 10.77 -5.87 11.15
CA PHE A 78 9.81 -4.79 11.33
C PHE A 78 8.45 -5.18 10.75
N PRO A 79 7.69 -6.05 11.43
CA PRO A 79 6.40 -6.55 10.95
C PRO A 79 5.33 -5.46 10.87
N MET A 80 5.46 -4.36 11.63
CA MET A 80 4.55 -3.20 11.57
C MET A 80 4.91 -2.16 10.48
N GLY A 81 6.02 -2.38 9.77
CA GLY A 81 6.53 -1.52 8.71
C GLY A 81 8.01 -1.20 8.91
N ALA A 82 8.83 -1.64 7.95
CA ALA A 82 10.25 -1.30 7.86
C ALA A 82 10.48 0.08 7.25
N VAL A 83 9.66 0.44 6.25
CA VAL A 83 9.75 1.72 5.52
C VAL A 83 8.36 2.21 5.18
N ARG A 84 8.14 3.53 5.36
CA ARG A 84 6.93 4.24 4.94
C ARG A 84 7.28 5.37 3.98
N GLY A 85 6.46 5.55 2.94
CA GLY A 85 6.58 6.64 1.98
C GLY A 85 5.21 7.20 1.63
N GLN A 86 4.98 8.49 1.90
CA GLN A 86 3.75 9.18 1.53
C GLN A 86 3.63 9.29 0.00
N LEU A 87 2.43 9.10 -0.54
CA LEU A 87 2.15 9.37 -1.95
C LEU A 87 2.16 10.88 -2.22
N ARG A 88 2.37 11.24 -3.49
CA ARG A 88 2.40 12.61 -4.00
C ARG A 88 1.65 12.71 -5.30
#